data_AF-A0AA88IV81-F1
#
_entry.id   AF-A0AA88IV81-F1
#
_cell.length_a   1.000
_cell.length_b   1.000
_cell.length_c   1.000
_cell.angle_alpha   90.00
_cell.angle_beta   90.00
_cell.angle_gamma   90.00
#
_symmetry.space_group_name_H-M   'P 1'
#
loop_
_entity.id
_entity.type
_entity.pdbx_description
1 polymer ?
#
loop_
_entity_poly.entity_id
_entity_poly.type
_entity_poly.pdbx_seq_one_letter_code
_entity_poly.pdbx_strand_id
1 'polypeptide(L)'
;MPTGHERKWTTLLLSVLVIINNQQVTASVLQSLITKRAEYWENCNRTLTTDALLKTGNYCRGAFDMFVCWPFSSPGNVSVPCPSYLPWIHEDGSRKAHRECLENGTWRQRENSSEPWRDDSECQEHHYFKDKEDEMLRQTALRLISVIGYSLS
;
A
#
# COMPACT_ATOMS: atom_id res chain seq x y z
N MET A 1 -35.75 38.97 -9.79
CA MET A 1 -36.14 37.55 -10.05
C MET A 1 -35.18 37.00 -11.09
N PRO A 2 -34.38 35.96 -10.80
CA PRO A 2 -33.44 35.43 -11.79
C PRO A 2 -34.23 34.71 -12.89
N THR A 3 -33.86 34.95 -14.14
CA THR A 3 -34.44 34.32 -15.33
C THR A 3 -34.16 32.81 -15.33
N GLY A 4 -35.09 32.00 -15.84
CA GLY A 4 -35.03 30.52 -15.75
C GLY A 4 -33.79 29.86 -16.37
N HIS A 5 -32.99 30.60 -17.15
CA HIS A 5 -31.71 30.16 -17.71
C HIS A 5 -30.58 30.14 -16.65
N GLU A 6 -30.47 31.19 -15.84
CA GLU A 6 -29.46 31.31 -14.75
C GLU A 6 -29.61 30.19 -13.72
N ARG A 7 -30.85 29.77 -13.44
CA ARG A 7 -31.16 28.72 -12.46
C ARG A 7 -30.79 27.31 -12.95
N LYS A 8 -30.74 27.09 -14.26
CA LYS A 8 -30.33 25.81 -14.89
C LYS A 8 -28.80 25.66 -14.93
N TRP A 9 -28.08 26.75 -15.20
CA TRP A 9 -26.62 26.76 -15.21
C TRP A 9 -26.03 26.60 -13.81
N THR A 10 -26.61 27.27 -12.83
CA THR A 10 -26.20 27.15 -11.42
C THR A 10 -26.44 25.73 -10.88
N THR A 11 -27.55 25.09 -11.23
CA THR A 11 -27.81 23.69 -10.84
C THR A 11 -26.90 22.69 -11.54
N LEU A 12 -26.60 22.89 -12.83
CA LEU A 12 -25.61 22.11 -13.57
C LEU A 12 -24.21 22.25 -12.94
N LEU A 13 -23.75 23.46 -12.66
CA LEU A 13 -22.46 23.72 -12.01
C LEU A 13 -22.37 23.07 -10.62
N LEU A 14 -23.42 23.21 -9.80
CA LEU A 14 -23.49 22.56 -8.48
C LEU A 14 -23.45 21.03 -8.59
N SER A 15 -24.15 20.45 -9.57
CA SER A 15 -24.13 19.00 -9.79
C SER A 15 -22.75 18.49 -10.24
N VAL A 16 -22.05 19.23 -11.11
CA VAL A 16 -20.68 18.92 -11.55
C VAL A 16 -19.69 19.02 -10.40
N LEU A 17 -19.80 20.04 -9.55
CA LEU A 17 -18.94 20.21 -8.35
C LEU A 17 -19.09 19.05 -7.35
N VAL A 18 -20.32 18.54 -7.17
CA VAL A 18 -20.58 17.37 -6.30
C VAL A 18 -19.98 16.08 -6.87
N ILE A 19 -19.99 15.91 -8.20
CA ILE A 19 -19.37 14.74 -8.86
C ILE A 19 -17.83 14.79 -8.72
N ILE A 20 -17.22 15.96 -8.90
CA ILE A 20 -15.76 16.16 -8.76
C ILE A 20 -15.28 15.84 -7.34
N ASN A 21 -16.01 16.29 -6.31
CA ASN A 21 -15.66 16.03 -4.91
C ASN A 21 -15.62 14.53 -4.55
N ASN A 22 -16.51 13.71 -5.11
CA ASN A 22 -16.58 12.28 -4.80
C ASN A 22 -15.44 11.47 -5.44
N GLN A 23 -14.93 11.88 -6.62
CA GLN A 23 -13.77 11.22 -7.26
C GLN A 23 -12.43 11.52 -6.56
N GLN A 24 -12.33 12.63 -5.82
CA GLN A 24 -11.10 12.99 -5.10
C GLN A 24 -10.80 12.07 -3.91
N VAL A 25 -11.81 11.44 -3.30
CA VAL A 25 -11.65 10.71 -2.03
C VAL A 25 -10.90 9.38 -2.19
N THR A 26 -11.21 8.54 -3.18
CA THR A 26 -10.48 7.29 -3.45
C THR A 26 -9.09 7.54 -4.03
N ALA A 27 -8.93 8.59 -4.84
CA ALA A 27 -7.63 9.05 -5.30
C ALA A 27 -6.72 9.40 -4.10
N SER A 28 -7.25 10.02 -3.04
CA SER A 28 -6.44 10.47 -1.89
C SER A 28 -5.74 9.32 -1.13
N VAL A 29 -6.41 8.18 -0.91
CA VAL A 29 -5.85 7.04 -0.17
C VAL A 29 -4.76 6.35 -0.99
N LEU A 30 -5.05 6.07 -2.27
CA LEU A 30 -4.07 5.45 -3.16
C LEU A 30 -2.81 6.31 -3.31
N GLN A 31 -2.99 7.62 -3.49
CA GLN A 31 -1.85 8.55 -3.58
C GLN A 31 -1.04 8.55 -2.29
N SER A 32 -1.69 8.61 -1.11
CA SER A 32 -1.00 8.54 0.18
C SER A 32 -0.18 7.25 0.34
N LEU A 33 -0.73 6.10 -0.09
CA LEU A 33 -0.02 4.82 -0.04
C LEU A 33 1.20 4.79 -0.96
N ILE A 34 1.08 5.32 -2.18
CA ILE A 34 2.18 5.41 -3.14
C ILE A 34 3.31 6.28 -2.56
N THR A 35 2.96 7.45 -2.02
CA THR A 35 3.94 8.36 -1.42
C THR A 35 4.65 7.72 -0.24
N LYS A 36 3.90 7.15 0.72
CA LYS A 36 4.50 6.49 1.91
C LYS A 36 5.38 5.31 1.53
N ARG A 37 5.02 4.53 0.52
CA ARG A 37 5.84 3.41 0.03
C ARG A 37 7.14 3.92 -0.59
N ALA A 38 7.08 5.02 -1.35
CA ALA A 38 8.28 5.64 -1.93
C ALA A 38 9.23 6.15 -0.84
N GLU A 39 8.71 6.82 0.18
CA GLU A 39 9.49 7.28 1.35
C GLU A 39 10.12 6.09 2.10
N TYR A 40 9.37 5.02 2.33
CA TYR A 40 9.87 3.80 2.97
C TYR A 40 11.03 3.18 2.17
N TRP A 41 10.88 3.10 0.85
CA TRP A 41 11.92 2.59 -0.05
C TRP A 41 13.17 3.48 -0.02
N GLU A 42 13.02 4.80 -0.12
CA GLU A 42 14.15 5.73 -0.09
C GLU A 42 14.93 5.61 1.23
N ASN A 43 14.22 5.55 2.35
CA ASN A 43 14.84 5.35 3.66
C ASN A 43 15.57 4.01 3.75
N CYS A 44 14.95 2.92 3.28
CA CYS A 44 15.58 1.61 3.21
C CYS A 44 16.88 1.62 2.39
N ASN A 45 16.83 2.19 1.18
CA ASN A 45 17.97 2.25 0.27
C ASN A 45 19.15 3.04 0.87
N ARG A 46 18.85 4.14 1.57
CA ARG A 46 19.85 4.91 2.30
C ARG A 46 20.51 4.08 3.40
N THR A 47 19.72 3.42 4.26
CA THR A 47 20.25 2.56 5.34
C THR A 47 21.09 1.42 4.80
N LEU A 48 20.64 0.73 3.75
CA LEU A 48 21.38 -0.36 3.13
C LEU A 48 22.72 0.08 2.56
N THR A 49 22.77 1.27 1.94
CA THR A 49 24.01 1.83 1.40
C THR A 49 25.01 2.12 2.51
N THR A 50 24.56 2.71 3.62
CA THR A 50 25.42 2.98 4.78
C THR A 50 25.91 1.68 5.42
N ASP A 51 25.02 0.71 5.63
CA ASP A 51 25.39 -0.57 6.25
C ASP A 51 26.38 -1.36 5.39
N ALA A 52 26.24 -1.33 4.06
CA ALA A 52 27.13 -2.03 3.15
C ALA A 52 28.60 -1.61 3.31
N LEU A 53 28.88 -0.37 3.73
CA LEU A 53 30.24 0.13 3.98
C LEU A 53 30.83 -0.36 5.30
N LEU A 54 29.98 -0.70 6.27
CA LEU A 54 30.38 -1.03 7.65
C LEU A 54 30.47 -2.55 7.88
N LYS A 55 29.73 -3.35 7.11
CA LYS A 55 29.63 -4.79 7.34
C LYS A 55 30.77 -5.53 6.67
N THR A 56 31.64 -6.12 7.49
CA THR A 56 32.68 -7.07 7.10
C THR A 56 32.45 -8.40 7.82
N GLY A 57 32.46 -9.51 7.08
CA GLY A 57 32.25 -10.86 7.63
C GLY A 57 31.09 -11.60 6.98
N ASN A 58 30.63 -12.67 7.65
CA ASN A 58 29.56 -13.54 7.16
C ASN A 58 28.19 -12.99 7.57
N TYR A 59 27.49 -12.38 6.62
CA TYR A 59 26.16 -11.80 6.81
C TYR A 59 25.29 -12.07 5.59
N CYS A 60 24.00 -12.23 5.80
CA CYS A 60 23.03 -12.15 4.71
C CYS A 60 22.94 -10.72 4.19
N ARG A 61 22.89 -10.60 2.86
CA ARG A 61 22.85 -9.31 2.17
C ARG A 61 21.56 -8.56 2.49
N GLY A 62 21.68 -7.31 2.93
CA GLY A 62 20.52 -6.44 3.09
C GLY A 62 19.89 -6.11 1.72
N ALA A 63 18.55 -6.09 1.68
CA ALA A 63 17.80 -5.84 0.44
C ALA A 63 16.37 -5.38 0.74
N PHE A 64 15.80 -4.59 -0.16
CA PHE A 64 14.36 -4.39 -0.24
C PHE A 64 13.77 -5.42 -1.20
N ASP A 65 12.85 -6.24 -0.71
CA ASP A 65 12.27 -7.35 -1.49
C ASP A 65 10.95 -6.97 -2.18
N MET A 66 10.79 -5.69 -2.50
CA MET A 66 9.56 -5.06 -3.00
C MET A 66 8.42 -4.95 -1.99
N PHE A 67 8.60 -5.44 -0.76
CA PHE A 67 7.63 -5.35 0.32
C PHE A 67 8.27 -4.82 1.62
N VAL A 68 9.29 -5.51 2.13
CA VAL A 68 9.95 -5.25 3.41
C VAL A 68 11.43 -4.91 3.18
N CYS A 69 11.95 -4.00 4.00
CA CYS A 69 13.37 -3.68 4.07
C CYS A 69 14.10 -4.68 4.99
N TRP A 70 14.97 -5.52 4.43
CA TRP A 70 15.80 -6.46 5.18
C TRP A 70 17.20 -5.88 5.41
N PRO A 71 17.67 -5.73 6.66
CA PRO A 71 19.01 -5.25 6.93
C PRO A 71 20.06 -6.34 6.69
N PHE A 72 21.33 -5.93 6.62
CA PHE A 72 22.43 -6.89 6.70
C PHE A 72 22.40 -7.60 8.06
N SER A 73 22.30 -8.93 8.04
CA SER A 73 21.98 -9.72 9.24
C SER A 73 22.95 -10.87 9.41
N SER A 74 23.36 -11.12 10.65
CA SER A 74 24.13 -12.32 11.00
C SER A 74 23.28 -13.58 10.83
N PRO A 75 23.90 -14.78 10.72
CA PRO A 75 23.16 -16.03 10.74
C PRO A 75 22.18 -16.15 11.91
N GLY A 76 21.03 -16.73 11.64
CA GLY A 76 19.92 -16.91 12.58
C GLY A 76 18.60 -16.30 12.11
N ASN A 77 17.64 -16.23 13.04
CA ASN A 77 16.32 -15.69 12.79
C ASN A 77 16.36 -14.16 12.74
N VAL A 78 15.78 -13.59 11.68
CA VAL A 78 15.72 -12.15 11.44
C VAL A 78 14.27 -11.72 11.46
N SER A 79 13.93 -10.79 12.35
CA SER A 79 12.61 -10.17 12.42
C SER A 79 12.73 -8.68 12.18
N VAL A 80 11.84 -8.12 11.36
CA VAL A 80 11.75 -6.67 11.13
C VAL A 80 10.30 -6.21 11.28
N PRO A 81 10.06 -4.95 11.67
CA PRO A 81 8.70 -4.41 11.74
C PRO A 81 8.00 -4.49 10.37
N CYS A 82 6.69 -4.72 10.38
CA CYS A 82 5.90 -4.60 9.16
C CYS A 82 6.06 -3.20 8.52
N PRO A 83 5.96 -3.07 7.18
CA PRO A 83 6.18 -1.80 6.52
C PRO A 83 5.19 -0.72 6.95
N SER A 84 5.69 0.45 7.33
CA SER A 84 4.89 1.56 7.86
C SER A 84 4.01 2.25 6.81
N TYR A 85 4.20 1.95 5.51
CA TYR A 85 3.31 2.42 4.46
C TYR A 85 1.97 1.68 4.43
N LEU A 86 1.86 0.52 5.09
CA LEU A 86 0.62 -0.23 5.19
C LEU A 86 -0.35 0.49 6.15
N PRO A 87 -1.60 0.73 5.74
CA PRO A 87 -2.50 1.62 6.48
C PRO A 87 -3.11 0.98 7.73
N TRP A 88 -2.98 -0.34 7.91
CA TRP A 88 -3.42 -1.09 9.09
C TRP A 88 -2.29 -1.39 10.08
N ILE A 89 -1.07 -0.91 9.81
CA ILE A 89 0.06 -1.08 10.74
C ILE A 89 0.13 0.13 11.66
N HIS A 90 0.12 -0.14 12.97
CA HIS A 90 0.30 0.87 14.01
C HIS A 90 1.79 1.13 14.27
N GLU A 91 2.13 2.34 14.71
CA GLU A 91 3.52 2.74 15.01
C GLU A 91 4.13 1.97 16.18
N ASP A 92 3.34 1.22 16.95
CA ASP A 92 3.81 0.41 18.07
C ASP A 92 4.75 -0.75 17.65
N GLY A 93 4.84 -1.05 16.35
CA GLY A 93 5.77 -2.04 15.80
C GLY A 93 5.51 -3.46 16.28
N SER A 94 4.27 -3.75 16.72
CA SER A 94 3.89 -5.05 17.29
C SER A 94 3.97 -6.20 16.28
N ARG A 95 3.59 -5.94 15.03
CA ARG A 95 3.57 -6.91 13.92
C ARG A 95 4.91 -6.95 13.18
N LYS A 96 5.40 -8.14 12.87
CA LYS A 96 6.72 -8.34 12.24
C LYS A 96 6.69 -9.28 11.05
N ALA A 97 7.62 -9.05 10.13
CA ALA A 97 7.96 -10.01 9.09
C ALA A 97 9.24 -10.76 9.47
N HIS A 98 9.34 -12.01 9.04
CA HIS A 98 10.43 -12.92 9.41
C HIS A 98 11.17 -13.47 8.19
N ARG A 99 12.48 -13.63 8.37
CA ARG A 99 13.40 -14.37 7.49
C ARG A 99 14.38 -15.18 8.31
N GLU A 100 15.07 -16.08 7.64
CA GLU A 100 16.16 -16.85 8.22
C GLU A 100 17.44 -16.62 7.41
N CYS A 101 18.48 -16.17 8.10
CA CYS A 101 19.83 -16.07 7.55
C CYS A 101 20.59 -17.35 7.86
N LEU A 102 21.07 -18.05 6.83
CA LEU A 102 21.78 -19.31 6.98
C LEU A 102 23.25 -19.06 7.38
N GLU A 103 23.88 -20.08 7.96
CA GLU A 103 25.29 -20.04 8.39
C GLU A 103 26.30 -19.76 7.27
N ASN A 104 25.92 -19.97 6.01
CA ASN A 104 26.74 -19.63 4.84
C ASN A 104 26.57 -18.18 4.36
N GLY A 105 25.81 -17.35 5.08
CA GLY A 105 25.56 -15.95 4.73
C GLY A 105 24.54 -15.76 3.61
N THR A 106 23.71 -16.77 3.31
CA THR A 106 22.62 -16.64 2.35
C THR A 106 21.25 -16.67 3.04
N TRP A 107 20.27 -15.97 2.46
CA TRP A 107 18.90 -16.08 2.92
C TRP A 107 18.37 -17.48 2.63
N ARG A 108 17.64 -18.07 3.59
CA ARG A 108 16.86 -19.29 3.34
C ARG A 108 15.98 -19.06 2.12
N GLN A 109 15.96 -20.04 1.21
CA GLN A 109 15.15 -19.98 0.00
C GLN A 109 13.79 -20.65 0.22
N ARG A 110 12.79 -20.23 -0.56
CA ARG A 110 11.51 -20.93 -0.63
C ARG A 110 11.71 -22.31 -1.26
N GLU A 111 10.92 -23.29 -0.87
CA GLU A 111 10.92 -24.62 -1.50
C GLU A 111 10.70 -24.49 -3.02
N ASN A 112 11.55 -25.18 -3.79
CA ASN A 112 11.51 -25.19 -5.26
C ASN A 112 11.69 -23.82 -5.94
N SER A 113 12.29 -22.83 -5.26
CA SER A 113 12.55 -21.50 -5.82
C SER A 113 13.88 -20.93 -5.31
N SER A 114 14.53 -20.09 -6.10
CA SER A 114 15.71 -19.32 -5.67
C SER A 114 15.36 -18.05 -4.90
N GLU A 115 14.07 -17.74 -4.78
CA GLU A 115 13.60 -16.57 -4.02
C GLU A 115 13.83 -16.78 -2.52
N PRO A 116 14.34 -15.77 -1.79
CA PRO A 116 14.37 -15.80 -0.35
C PRO A 116 12.98 -16.06 0.24
N TRP A 117 12.89 -17.04 1.13
CA TRP A 117 11.72 -17.27 1.95
C TRP A 117 11.45 -16.03 2.82
N ARG A 118 10.17 -15.77 3.09
CA ARG A 118 9.69 -14.73 3.99
C ARG A 118 8.38 -15.20 4.62
N ASP A 119 8.19 -14.94 5.90
CA ASP A 119 6.88 -14.99 6.56
C ASP A 119 6.44 -13.57 6.86
N ASP A 120 5.35 -13.14 6.22
CA ASP A 120 4.73 -11.83 6.41
C ASP A 120 3.28 -11.95 6.90
N SER A 121 2.90 -13.10 7.47
CA SER A 121 1.53 -13.38 7.92
C SER A 121 1.00 -12.32 8.90
N GLU A 122 1.82 -11.85 9.84
CA GLU A 122 1.45 -10.77 10.77
C GLU A 122 1.20 -9.43 10.08
N CYS A 123 1.78 -9.21 8.90
CA CYS A 123 1.62 -7.97 8.13
C CYS A 123 0.37 -7.95 7.25
N GLN A 124 -0.34 -9.08 7.11
CA GLN A 124 -1.54 -9.17 6.28
C GLN A 124 -2.80 -8.69 7.02
N GLU A 125 -3.68 -8.00 6.28
CA GLU A 125 -5.01 -7.61 6.76
C GLU A 125 -5.99 -7.59 5.57
N HIS A 126 -6.74 -8.68 5.42
CA HIS A 126 -7.62 -8.87 4.26
C HIS A 126 -8.91 -8.06 4.35
N HIS A 127 -9.30 -7.59 5.53
CA HIS A 127 -10.58 -6.91 5.72
C HIS A 127 -10.49 -5.39 5.61
N TYR A 128 -9.28 -4.81 5.62
CA TYR A 128 -9.11 -3.35 5.67
C TYR A 128 -9.80 -2.59 4.52
N PHE A 129 -9.78 -3.14 3.31
CA PHE A 129 -10.41 -2.50 2.15
C PHE A 129 -11.79 -3.05 1.79
N LYS A 130 -12.23 -4.15 2.42
CA LYS A 130 -13.44 -4.87 2.02
C LYS A 130 -14.68 -3.98 2.04
N ASP A 131 -14.90 -3.25 3.12
CA ASP A 131 -16.07 -2.38 3.25
C ASP A 131 -16.10 -1.25 2.20
N LYS A 132 -14.92 -0.72 1.85
CA LYS A 132 -14.78 0.32 0.81
C LYS A 132 -15.00 -0.23 -0.59
N GLU A 133 -14.51 -1.45 -0.84
CA GLU A 133 -14.73 -2.15 -2.10
C GLU A 133 -16.21 -2.46 -2.29
N ASP A 134 -16.88 -3.01 -1.28
CA ASP A 134 -18.31 -3.33 -1.31
C ASP A 134 -19.17 -2.07 -1.54
N GLU A 135 -18.85 -0.97 -0.85
CA GLU A 135 -19.53 0.31 -1.07
C GLU A 135 -19.28 0.87 -2.48
N MET A 136 -18.04 0.82 -2.97
CA MET A 136 -17.70 1.25 -4.33
C MET A 136 -18.46 0.43 -5.38
N LEU A 137 -18.54 -0.89 -5.21
CA LEU A 137 -19.30 -1.79 -6.08
C LEU A 137 -20.78 -1.42 -6.08
N ARG A 138 -21.38 -1.24 -4.90
CA ARG A 138 -22.77 -0.82 -4.74
C ARG A 138 -23.04 0.52 -5.44
N GLN A 139 -22.19 1.51 -5.20
CA GLN A 139 -22.32 2.84 -5.83
C GLN A 139 -22.18 2.77 -7.35
N THR A 140 -21.26 1.95 -7.85
CA THR A 140 -21.06 1.76 -9.30
C THR A 140 -22.30 1.14 -9.94
N ALA A 141 -22.89 0.11 -9.32
CA ALA A 141 -24.13 -0.50 -9.79
C ALA A 141 -25.29 0.51 -9.81
N LEU A 142 -25.47 1.31 -8.74
CA LEU A 142 -26.51 2.34 -8.68
C LEU A 142 -26.33 3.41 -9.77
N ARG A 143 -25.10 3.87 -10.01
CA ARG A 143 -24.80 4.82 -11.09
C ARG A 143 -25.13 4.23 -12.45
N LEU A 144 -24.76 2.98 -12.72
CA LEU A 144 -25.08 2.31 -13.98
C LEU A 144 -26.60 2.22 -14.20
N ILE A 145 -27.35 1.77 -13.19
CA ILE A 145 -28.81 1.70 -13.24
C ILE A 145 -29.41 3.09 -13.51
N SER A 146 -28.91 4.13 -12.85
CA SER A 146 -29.40 5.49 -13.09
C SER A 146 -29.14 5.96 -14.53
N VAL A 147 -27.94 5.73 -15.07
CA VAL A 147 -27.59 6.15 -16.43
C VAL A 147 -28.47 5.46 -17.45
N ILE A 148 -28.68 4.15 -17.30
CA ILE A 148 -29.59 3.38 -18.16
C ILE A 148 -31.02 3.94 -18.05
N GLY A 149 -31.51 4.20 -16.84
CA GLY A 149 -32.83 4.78 -16.62
C GLY A 149 -33.01 6.16 -17.28
N TYR A 150 -31.99 7.02 -17.18
CA TYR A 150 -31.99 8.33 -17.84
C TYR A 150 -31.94 8.23 -19.37
N SER A 151 -31.24 7.24 -19.94
CA SER A 151 -31.15 7.07 -21.40
C SER A 151 -32.43 6.51 -22.03
N LEU A 152 -33.28 5.83 -21.26
CA LEU A 152 -34.53 5.25 -21.73
C LEU A 152 -35.77 6.13 -21.47
N SER A 153 -35.61 7.27 -20.79
CA SER A 153 -36.66 8.25 -20.49
C SER A 153 -36.67 9.38 -21.52
#